data_AF-A0A368DTV1-F1
#
_entry.id   AF-A0A368DTV1-F1
#
_cell.length_a   1.000
_cell.length_b   1.000
_cell.length_c   1.000
_cell.angle_alpha   90.00
_cell.angle_beta   90.00
_cell.angle_gamma   90.00
#
_symmetry.space_group_name_H-M   'P 1'
#
loop_
_entity.id
_entity.type
_entity.pdbx_description
1 polymer ?
#
loop_
_entity_poly.entity_id
_entity_poly.type
_entity_poly.pdbx_seq_one_letter_code
_entity_poly.pdbx_strand_id
1 'polypeptide(L)'
;MMLYKQSKVFKGDIHCDKTGLIFEAYNIKDIDSSSCRVIFFDWLMSLDPSLDQGEAIEELLAHYAPKFPGHPMTNLLITGIDKKKEIRQRRKRAKTVRRAI
;
A
#
# COMPACT_ATOMS: atom_id res chain seq x y z
N MET A 1 -12.93 25.13 -18.72
CA MET A 1 -13.30 23.73 -18.41
C MET A 1 -12.28 23.22 -17.39
N MET A 2 -12.77 22.90 -16.20
CA MET A 2 -12.11 22.57 -14.93
C MET A 2 -10.57 22.42 -14.92
N LEU A 3 -9.90 23.47 -14.41
CA LEU A 3 -8.62 23.31 -13.72
C LEU A 3 -8.91 22.57 -12.42
N TYR A 4 -8.62 21.27 -12.39
CA TYR A 4 -8.63 20.48 -11.18
C TYR A 4 -7.58 21.04 -10.22
N LYS A 5 -8.04 21.94 -9.34
CA LYS A 5 -7.23 22.52 -8.27
C LYS A 5 -7.01 21.40 -7.26
N GLN A 6 -5.94 20.64 -7.45
CA GLN A 6 -5.55 19.61 -6.51
C GLN A 6 -5.03 20.32 -5.26
N SER A 7 -5.95 20.52 -4.31
CA SER A 7 -5.64 20.93 -2.93
C SER A 7 -4.77 19.85 -2.31
N LYS A 8 -3.46 19.89 -2.58
CA LYS A 8 -2.51 18.92 -2.06
C LYS A 8 -2.23 19.29 -0.61
N VAL A 9 -3.19 19.00 0.25
CA VAL A 9 -2.96 18.93 1.70
C VAL A 9 -1.97 17.77 1.86
N PHE A 10 -0.70 18.10 2.03
CA PHE A 10 0.36 17.13 2.25
C PHE A 10 0.20 16.61 3.68
N LYS A 11 -0.54 15.51 3.80
CA LYS A 11 -0.73 14.78 5.04
C LYS A 11 0.13 13.52 4.91
N GLY A 12 1.05 13.29 5.84
CA GLY A 12 2.04 12.21 5.76
C GLY A 12 3.36 12.65 5.12
N ASP A 13 4.47 12.41 5.82
CA ASP A 13 5.84 12.79 5.40
C ASP A 13 6.46 11.81 4.38
N ILE A 14 5.70 10.81 3.93
CA ILE A 14 6.16 9.70 3.12
C ILE A 14 5.77 9.92 1.66
N HIS A 15 6.72 9.78 0.74
CA HIS A 15 6.50 10.15 -0.67
C HIS A 15 5.36 9.35 -1.32
N CYS A 16 5.19 8.09 -0.92
CA CYS A 16 4.14 7.23 -1.43
C CYS A 16 2.76 7.40 -0.75
N ASP A 17 2.61 8.26 0.27
CA ASP A 17 1.33 8.54 0.96
C ASP A 17 0.98 10.03 0.92
N LYS A 18 0.92 10.62 -0.30
CA LYS A 18 0.73 12.07 -0.50
C LYS A 18 -0.58 12.62 0.09
N THR A 19 -1.60 11.77 0.24
CA THR A 19 -2.91 12.11 0.79
C THR A 19 -3.01 11.81 2.28
N GLY A 20 -2.05 11.09 2.85
CA GLY A 20 -1.98 10.76 4.28
C GLY A 20 -3.00 9.73 4.73
N LEU A 21 -3.52 8.91 3.82
CA LEU A 21 -4.53 7.90 4.13
C LEU A 21 -3.95 6.82 5.05
N ILE A 22 -2.71 6.39 4.77
CA ILE A 22 -2.04 5.40 5.62
C ILE A 22 -1.66 6.02 6.96
N PHE A 23 -1.15 7.26 6.95
CA PHE A 23 -0.94 8.03 8.18
C PHE A 23 -2.20 8.11 9.05
N GLU A 24 -3.35 8.45 8.46
CA GLU A 24 -4.61 8.54 9.20
C GLU A 24 -5.01 7.21 9.81
N ALA A 25 -4.84 6.09 9.10
CA ALA A 25 -5.16 4.77 9.65
C ALA A 25 -4.42 4.47 10.95
N TYR A 26 -3.15 4.88 11.08
CA TYR A 26 -2.38 4.71 12.33
C TYR A 26 -2.82 5.65 13.47
N ASN A 27 -3.58 6.71 13.17
CA ASN A 27 -4.07 7.67 14.16
C ASN A 27 -5.52 7.39 14.60
N ILE A 28 -6.26 6.56 13.87
CA ILE A 28 -7.63 6.19 14.25
C ILE A 28 -7.55 5.21 15.43
N LYS A 29 -8.08 5.64 16.57
CA LYS A 29 -8.19 4.81 17.76
C LYS A 29 -9.12 3.61 17.50
N ASP A 30 -8.71 2.43 17.95
CA ASP A 30 -9.49 1.18 17.87
C ASP A 30 -9.94 0.81 16.44
N ILE A 31 -9.18 1.21 15.41
CA ILE A 31 -9.45 0.84 14.03
C ILE A 31 -9.40 -0.68 13.84
N ASP A 32 -10.35 -1.21 13.07
CA ASP A 32 -10.42 -2.64 12.79
C ASP A 32 -9.75 -3.02 11.45
N SER A 33 -9.59 -4.33 11.23
CA SER A 33 -8.98 -4.84 10.00
C SER A 33 -9.82 -4.57 8.75
N SER A 34 -11.15 -4.47 8.87
CA SER A 34 -12.02 -4.17 7.72
C SER A 34 -11.78 -2.74 7.24
N SER A 35 -11.79 -1.77 8.17
CA SER A 35 -11.53 -0.36 7.86
C SER A 35 -10.13 -0.15 7.30
N CYS A 36 -9.12 -0.84 7.84
CA CYS A 36 -7.77 -0.81 7.27
C CYS A 36 -7.74 -1.23 5.79
N ARG A 37 -8.53 -2.23 5.37
CA ARG A 37 -8.58 -2.65 3.96
C ARG A 37 -9.22 -1.61 3.06
N VAL A 38 -10.27 -0.93 3.55
CA VAL A 38 -10.93 0.15 2.81
C VAL A 38 -9.93 1.30 2.58
N ILE A 39 -9.27 1.75 3.64
CA ILE A 39 -8.27 2.84 3.56
C ILE A 39 -7.08 2.42 2.67
N PHE A 40 -6.58 1.19 2.81
CA PHE A 40 -5.49 0.69 1.98
C PHE A 40 -5.87 0.67 0.49
N PHE A 41 -7.10 0.30 0.16
CA PHE A 41 -7.56 0.30 -1.23
C PHE A 41 -7.68 1.72 -1.79
N ASP A 42 -8.21 2.67 -1.00
CA ASP A 42 -8.29 4.07 -1.40
C ASP A 42 -6.88 4.68 -1.59
N TRP A 43 -5.95 4.35 -0.68
CA TRP A 43 -4.54 4.67 -0.84
C TRP A 43 -3.97 4.12 -2.15
N LEU A 44 -4.24 2.84 -2.46
CA LEU A 44 -3.77 2.20 -3.69
C LEU A 44 -4.32 2.89 -4.95
N MET A 45 -5.56 3.36 -4.91
CA MET A 45 -6.17 4.11 -6.02
C MET A 45 -5.57 5.52 -6.16
N SER A 46 -5.07 6.10 -5.06
CA SER A 46 -4.41 7.41 -5.03
C SER A 46 -2.91 7.36 -5.34
N LEU A 47 -2.31 6.16 -5.38
CA LEU A 47 -0.89 5.96 -5.61
C LEU A 47 -0.49 6.47 -7.00
N ASP A 48 0.64 7.16 -7.05
CA ASP A 48 1.21 7.65 -8.30
C ASP A 48 1.50 6.48 -9.25
N PRO A 49 1.02 6.48 -10.51
CA PRO A 49 1.22 5.38 -11.44
C PRO A 49 2.70 5.10 -11.77
N SER A 50 3.60 6.05 -11.49
CA SER A 50 5.05 5.88 -11.68
C SER A 50 5.73 5.10 -10.56
N LEU A 51 5.06 4.90 -9.41
CA LEU A 51 5.62 4.18 -8.26
C LEU A 51 5.28 2.68 -8.32
N ASP A 52 6.25 1.83 -7.95
CA ASP A 52 5.95 0.42 -7.72
C ASP A 52 5.21 0.25 -6.39
N GLN A 53 4.05 -0.40 -6.44
CA GLN A 53 3.23 -0.66 -5.26
C GLN A 53 4.01 -1.41 -4.15
N GLY A 54 4.93 -2.29 -4.51
CA GLY A 54 5.69 -3.08 -3.54
C GLY A 54 6.71 -2.22 -2.81
N GLU A 55 7.49 -1.44 -3.57
CA GLU A 55 8.43 -0.46 -3.01
C GLU A 55 7.71 0.56 -2.11
N ALA A 56 6.54 1.03 -2.51
CA ALA A 56 5.71 1.91 -1.69
C ALA A 56 5.27 1.24 -0.38
N ILE A 57 4.83 -0.02 -0.41
CA ILE A 57 4.46 -0.75 0.83
C ILE A 57 5.70 -0.98 1.71
N GLU A 58 6.87 -1.26 1.11
CA GLU A 58 8.13 -1.41 1.85
C GLU A 58 8.54 -0.10 2.55
N GLU A 59 8.40 1.05 1.89
CA GLU A 59 8.64 2.37 2.48
C GLU A 59 7.70 2.65 3.66
N LEU A 60 6.40 2.36 3.51
CA LEU A 60 5.42 2.48 4.59
C LEU A 60 5.74 1.58 5.78
N LEU A 61 6.15 0.34 5.52
CA LEU A 61 6.54 -0.60 6.59
C LEU A 61 7.80 -0.14 7.30
N ALA A 62 8.81 0.35 6.57
CA ALA A 62 10.03 0.88 7.17
C ALA A 62 9.73 2.05 8.13
N HIS A 63 8.76 2.89 7.80
CA HIS A 63 8.38 4.03 8.63
C HIS A 63 7.50 3.64 9.84
N TYR A 64 6.44 2.85 9.61
CA TYR A 64 5.40 2.63 10.63
C TYR A 64 5.59 1.35 11.44
N ALA A 65 6.09 0.27 10.85
CA ALA A 65 6.17 -1.02 11.54
C ALA A 65 7.03 -0.99 12.82
N PRO A 66 8.17 -0.24 12.89
CA PRO A 66 8.94 -0.13 14.13
C PRO A 66 8.17 0.57 15.26
N LYS A 67 7.28 1.52 14.93
CA LYS A 67 6.50 2.30 15.89
C LYS A 67 5.20 1.59 16.30
N PHE A 68 4.63 0.82 15.38
CA PHE A 68 3.29 0.24 15.50
C PHE A 68 3.22 -1.24 15.09
N PRO A 69 4.08 -2.13 15.61
CA PRO A 69 4.21 -3.50 15.10
C PRO A 69 2.93 -4.34 15.21
N GLY A 70 2.05 -4.04 16.18
CA GLY A 70 0.78 -4.75 16.39
C GLY A 70 -0.43 -4.11 15.69
N HIS A 71 -0.26 -3.00 14.97
CA HIS A 71 -1.38 -2.28 14.39
C HIS A 71 -1.98 -3.05 13.21
N PRO A 72 -3.31 -3.11 13.05
CA PRO A 72 -3.95 -3.85 11.97
C PRO A 72 -3.51 -3.39 10.57
N MET A 73 -3.20 -2.09 10.39
CA MET A 73 -2.63 -1.59 9.13
C MET A 73 -1.22 -2.17 8.85
N THR A 74 -0.36 -2.32 9.86
CA THR A 74 0.96 -2.95 9.70
C THR A 74 0.84 -4.39 9.25
N ASN A 75 -0.04 -5.17 9.89
CA ASN A 75 -0.31 -6.56 9.52
C ASN A 75 -0.85 -6.67 8.08
N LEU A 76 -1.70 -5.73 7.67
CA LEU A 76 -2.24 -5.68 6.31
C LEU A 76 -1.14 -5.39 5.28
N LEU A 77 -0.25 -4.43 5.55
CA LEU A 77 0.87 -4.08 4.65
C LEU A 77 1.84 -5.26 4.48
N ILE A 78 2.18 -5.97 5.56
CA ILE A 78 2.99 -7.21 5.51
C ILE A 78 2.32 -8.25 4.62
N THR A 79 1.02 -8.49 4.83
CA THR A 79 0.24 -9.44 4.03
C THR A 79 0.19 -9.04 2.55
N GLY A 80 0.16 -7.74 2.26
CA GLY A 80 0.17 -7.18 0.91
C GLY A 80 1.45 -7.52 0.14
N ILE A 81 2.62 -7.44 0.79
CA ILE A 81 3.91 -7.82 0.19
C ILE A 81 3.95 -9.31 -0.15
N ASP A 82 3.54 -10.17 0.78
CA ASP A 82 3.66 -11.62 0.60
C ASP A 82 2.77 -12.13 -0.53
N LYS A 83 1.54 -11.62 -0.63
CA LYS A 83 0.64 -11.95 -1.76
C LYS A 83 1.23 -11.50 -3.11
N LYS A 84 1.88 -10.34 -3.19
CA LYS A 84 2.55 -9.88 -4.42
C LYS A 84 3.66 -10.84 -4.83
N LYS A 85 4.48 -11.31 -3.86
CA LYS A 85 5.55 -12.28 -4.11
C LYS A 85 4.99 -13.60 -4.67
N GLU A 86 3.90 -14.12 -4.10
CA GLU A 86 3.25 -15.34 -4.57
C GLU A 86 2.72 -15.22 -6.01
N ILE A 87 2.00 -14.14 -6.33
CA ILE A 87 1.44 -13.91 -7.68
C ILE A 87 2.58 -13.86 -8.71
N ARG A 88 3.68 -13.16 -8.39
CA ARG A 88 4.85 -13.07 -9.27
C ARG A 88 5.48 -14.45 -9.53
N GLN A 89 5.58 -15.30 -8.51
CA GLN A 89 6.12 -16.66 -8.66
C GLN A 89 5.22 -17.56 -9.52
N ARG A 90 3.89 -17.52 -9.32
CA ARG A 90 2.93 -18.28 -10.13
C ARG A 90 3.01 -17.92 -11.62
N ARG A 91 3.09 -16.62 -11.95
CA ARG A 91 3.23 -16.15 -13.34
C ARG A 91 4.51 -16.64 -14.01
N LYS A 92 5.64 -16.66 -13.28
CA LYS A 92 6.91 -17.18 -13.80
C LYS A 92 6.81 -18.67 -14.15
N ARG A 93 6.25 -19.49 -13.26
CA ARG A 93 6.05 -20.93 -13.51
C ARG A 93 5.18 -21.19 -14.74
N ALA A 94 4.05 -20.49 -14.88
CA ALA A 94 3.18 -20.63 -16.04
C ALA A 94 3.86 -20.25 -17.37
N LYS A 95 4.75 -19.25 -17.36
CA LYS A 95 5.52 -18.84 -18.55
C LYS A 95 6.58 -19.86 -18.96
N THR A 96 7.21 -20.55 -18.00
CA THR A 96 8.17 -21.61 -18.29
C THR A 96 7.49 -22.83 -18.91
N VAL A 97 6.34 -23.25 -18.39
CA VAL A 97 5.56 -24.38 -18.94
C VAL A 97 5.12 -24.13 -20.38
N ARG A 98 4.65 -22.92 -20.70
CA ARG A 98 4.22 -22.54 -22.07
C ARG A 98 5.37 -22.43 -23.09
N ARG A 99 6.63 -22.38 -22.66
CA ARG A 99 7.80 -22.34 -23.56
C ARG A 99 8.40 -23.72 -23.83
N ALA A 100 7.97 -24.73 -23.08
CA ALA A 100 8.44 -26.12 -23.19
C ALA A 100 7.48 -27.03 -23.98
N ILE A 101 6.42 -26.44 -24.56
CA ILE A 101 5.43 -27.07 -25.46
C ILE A 101 5.56 -26.33 -26.79
#